data_AF-A0A6M1PKM1-F1
#
_entry.id   AF-A0A6M1PKM1-F1
#
_cell.length_a   1.000
_cell.length_b   1.000
_cell.length_c   1.000
_cell.angle_alpha   90.00
_cell.angle_beta   90.00
_cell.angle_gamma   90.00
#
_symmetry.space_group_name_H-M   'P 1'
#
loop_
_entity.id
_entity.type
_entity.pdbx_description
1 polymer ?
#
loop_
_entity_poly.entity_id
_entity_poly.type
_entity_poly.pdbx_seq_one_letter_code
_entity_poly.pdbx_strand_id
1 'polypeptide(L)'
;MKKLDYLYIDEKGPQETIRITTPYDEEKKIKLGNDNMYVYVADIIKINENNLLNIEDKYKMLEGKYMSSRNFPDDRELKGKDILNKNFNYGIASLKNRELDFYSSLFDLLLENEVDNLLFSINKMSLVVDNRLTSWILDIEEKRYIPSARTLKYSFVKYLEIEASEHVIQSIFDSNMGNREVLTEIQKHMVAFVEKNKHIKRMERQIQNYREIIKVIRKTKHLIKDTPFEEGSFDWNKVSFDIDLWITEMSLANKFNMQSTELILDEGIPVGPFKKLKFPSIKENEDSTTHVGLRISDVLVVISGKYMSKLANDHRYNKNNPEIKKRLPNDWFQLDEKQFDLLKKMNKYFFPNDSIYCFIVDTYFDDALQFETYLRYISAYESFHDYNKQIEKHVEEYFNCLANAMMLKWNTAESNEISVRSKYGNMNAGIKAGIIRSI
;
A
#
# COMPACT_ATOMS: atom_id res chain seq x y z
N MET A 1 -30.88 -17.71 12.90
CA MET A 1 -30.62 -16.28 13.16
C MET A 1 -29.73 -15.77 12.04
N LYS A 2 -30.02 -14.59 11.47
CA LYS A 2 -29.10 -13.95 10.52
C LYS A 2 -27.85 -13.56 11.31
N LYS A 3 -26.68 -13.99 10.85
CA LYS A 3 -25.39 -13.73 11.50
C LYS A 3 -25.02 -12.27 11.29
N LEU A 4 -24.68 -11.55 12.37
CA LEU A 4 -24.12 -10.20 12.29
C LEU A 4 -22.61 -10.29 12.05
N ASP A 5 -22.12 -9.50 11.10
CA ASP A 5 -20.70 -9.31 10.83
C ASP A 5 -20.30 -7.88 11.26
N TYR A 6 -19.16 -7.77 11.95
CA TYR A 6 -18.57 -6.51 12.35
C TYR A 6 -17.34 -6.23 11.50
N LEU A 7 -17.29 -5.07 10.87
CA LEU A 7 -16.15 -4.58 10.11
C LEU A 7 -15.46 -3.47 10.88
N TYR A 8 -14.18 -3.66 11.21
CA TYR A 8 -13.38 -2.67 11.92
C TYR A 8 -12.29 -2.17 10.99
N ILE A 9 -12.25 -0.87 10.75
CA ILE A 9 -11.20 -0.23 9.94
C ILE A 9 -10.32 0.65 10.82
N ASP A 10 -9.02 0.48 10.64
CA ASP A 10 -8.01 1.39 11.15
C ASP A 10 -6.96 1.62 10.05
N GLU A 11 -6.18 2.68 10.20
CA GLU A 11 -5.23 3.16 9.23
C GLU A 11 -3.96 3.72 9.85
N LYS A 12 -2.95 3.82 9.01
CA LYS A 12 -1.71 4.48 9.36
C LYS A 12 -1.38 5.54 8.34
N GLY A 13 -1.36 6.76 8.88
CA GLY A 13 -1.05 8.00 8.18
C GLY A 13 -2.19 9.04 8.17
N PRO A 14 -2.97 9.28 9.25
CA PRO A 14 -4.01 10.30 9.21
C PRO A 14 -3.43 11.70 9.39
N GLN A 15 -3.51 12.53 8.34
CA GLN A 15 -3.94 13.95 8.28
C GLN A 15 -4.30 14.22 6.81
N GLU A 16 -5.40 14.90 6.50
CA GLU A 16 -5.92 14.97 5.12
C GLU A 16 -4.96 15.60 4.10
N THR A 17 -4.00 16.41 4.55
CA THR A 17 -3.11 17.17 3.68
C THR A 17 -1.73 16.53 3.52
N ILE A 18 -1.33 16.26 2.28
CA ILE A 18 0.02 15.84 1.91
C ILE A 18 0.92 17.08 1.85
N ARG A 19 2.10 17.02 2.46
CA ARG A 19 3.06 18.14 2.49
C ARG A 19 4.48 17.68 2.18
N ILE A 20 5.29 18.60 1.68
CA ILE A 20 6.74 18.41 1.57
C ILE A 20 7.33 18.33 2.98
N THR A 21 8.37 17.52 3.17
CA THR A 21 9.10 17.48 4.45
C THR A 21 9.82 18.80 4.72
N THR A 22 9.93 19.16 6.00
CA THR A 22 10.56 20.42 6.43
C THR A 22 11.41 20.13 7.68
N PRO A 23 12.76 20.21 7.60
CA PRO A 23 13.56 20.47 6.38
C PRO A 23 13.35 19.38 5.31
N TYR A 24 13.66 19.70 4.05
CA TYR A 24 13.52 18.74 2.95
C TYR A 24 14.43 17.53 3.16
N ASP A 25 13.87 16.34 2.93
CA ASP A 25 14.57 15.06 2.99
C ASP A 25 14.46 14.36 1.63
N GLU A 26 15.60 14.12 0.98
CA GLU A 26 15.67 13.52 -0.36
C GLU A 26 15.16 12.06 -0.39
N GLU A 27 15.32 11.35 0.73
CA GLU A 27 14.76 10.00 0.87
C GLU A 27 13.27 10.12 1.17
N LYS A 28 12.87 10.97 2.13
CA LYS A 28 11.50 11.21 2.60
C LYS A 28 10.96 12.54 2.10
N LYS A 29 10.70 12.62 0.80
CA LYS A 29 10.32 13.89 0.13
C LYS A 29 9.02 14.50 0.64
N ILE A 30 8.09 13.65 1.07
CA ILE A 30 6.74 14.05 1.49
C ILE A 30 6.35 13.37 2.79
N LYS A 31 5.40 13.98 3.49
CA LYS A 31 4.73 13.46 4.69
C LYS A 31 3.22 13.69 4.58
N LEU A 32 2.45 12.80 5.22
CA LEU A 32 1.00 12.99 5.40
C LEU A 32 0.81 13.36 6.86
N GLY A 33 0.58 14.65 7.08
CA GLY A 33 0.59 15.21 8.42
C GLY A 33 1.89 15.05 9.20
N ASN A 34 1.81 14.36 10.34
CA ASN A 34 2.95 14.06 11.20
C ASN A 34 3.64 12.72 10.86
N ASP A 35 3.11 11.96 9.90
CA ASP A 35 3.65 10.67 9.50
C ASP A 35 4.54 10.77 8.23
N ASN A 36 5.75 10.23 8.37
CA ASN A 36 6.78 10.20 7.34
C ASN A 36 6.79 8.91 6.51
N MET A 37 5.81 8.02 6.66
CA MET A 37 5.68 6.87 5.76
C MET A 37 5.32 7.34 4.34
N TYR A 38 5.84 6.65 3.32
CA TYR A 38 5.55 6.94 1.90
C TYR A 38 4.18 6.45 1.43
N VAL A 39 3.64 5.49 2.18
CA VAL A 39 2.47 4.71 1.82
C VAL A 39 1.46 4.87 2.93
N TYR A 40 0.25 5.24 2.56
CA TYR A 40 -0.94 5.06 3.39
C TYR A 40 -1.31 3.58 3.38
N VAL A 41 -1.49 3.00 4.57
CA VAL A 41 -1.92 1.62 4.74
C VAL A 41 -3.12 1.61 5.65
N ALA A 42 -4.12 0.80 5.30
CA ALA A 42 -5.25 0.54 6.18
C ALA A 42 -5.66 -0.92 6.06
N ASP A 43 -6.23 -1.42 7.14
CA ASP A 43 -6.66 -2.80 7.27
C ASP A 43 -8.09 -2.81 7.81
N ILE A 44 -8.89 -3.69 7.24
CA ILE A 44 -10.27 -3.89 7.60
C ILE A 44 -10.41 -5.34 7.97
N ILE A 45 -10.77 -5.62 9.22
CA ILE A 45 -11.04 -6.97 9.66
C ILE A 45 -12.54 -7.22 9.73
N LYS A 46 -12.96 -8.44 9.36
CA LYS A 46 -14.34 -8.90 9.57
C LYS A 46 -14.36 -9.93 10.69
N ILE A 47 -15.12 -9.63 11.73
CA ILE A 47 -15.38 -10.56 12.84
C ILE A 47 -16.85 -10.97 12.81
N ASN A 48 -17.10 -12.28 12.83
CA ASN A 48 -18.46 -12.79 13.00
C ASN A 48 -18.89 -12.68 14.47
N GLU A 49 -20.13 -12.27 14.72
CA GLU A 49 -20.69 -12.12 16.06
C GLU A 49 -20.50 -13.35 16.96
N ASN A 50 -20.59 -14.57 16.39
CA ASN A 50 -20.39 -15.81 17.16
C ASN A 50 -18.99 -15.95 17.75
N ASN A 51 -17.99 -15.34 17.11
CA ASN A 51 -16.59 -15.42 17.53
C ASN A 51 -16.15 -14.16 18.28
N LEU A 52 -16.95 -13.09 18.27
CA LEU A 52 -16.57 -11.78 18.78
C LEU A 52 -16.09 -11.85 20.24
N LEU A 53 -16.93 -12.33 21.16
CA LEU A 53 -16.57 -12.41 22.59
C LEU A 53 -15.28 -13.22 22.83
N ASN A 54 -15.13 -14.35 22.13
CA ASN A 54 -13.94 -15.19 22.25
C ASN A 54 -12.67 -14.48 21.75
N ILE A 55 -12.76 -13.75 20.64
CA ILE A 55 -11.66 -12.95 20.10
C ILE A 55 -11.32 -11.82 21.08
N GLU A 56 -12.32 -11.10 21.57
CA GLU A 56 -12.11 -9.98 22.50
C GLU A 56 -11.39 -10.42 23.78
N ASP A 57 -11.85 -11.51 24.40
CA ASP A 57 -11.26 -12.02 25.64
C ASP A 57 -9.84 -12.51 25.41
N LYS A 58 -9.61 -13.33 24.37
CA LYS A 58 -8.28 -13.87 24.06
C LYS A 58 -7.29 -12.77 23.66
N TYR A 59 -7.73 -11.75 22.92
CA TYR A 59 -6.86 -10.64 22.54
C TYR A 59 -6.51 -9.77 23.76
N LYS A 60 -7.46 -9.44 24.63
CA LYS A 60 -7.19 -8.71 25.89
C LYS A 60 -6.19 -9.48 26.77
N MET A 61 -6.31 -10.81 26.85
CA MET A 61 -5.32 -11.64 27.54
C MET A 61 -3.94 -11.59 26.89
N LEU A 62 -3.87 -11.63 25.56
CA LEU A 62 -2.63 -11.54 24.80
C LEU A 62 -1.91 -10.20 25.05
N GLU A 63 -2.66 -9.09 24.98
CA GLU A 63 -2.14 -7.75 25.27
C GLU A 63 -1.67 -7.62 26.71
N GLY A 64 -2.49 -8.03 27.69
CA GLY A 64 -2.15 -7.97 29.10
C GLY A 64 -0.86 -8.75 29.42
N LYS A 65 -0.67 -9.92 28.80
CA LYS A 65 0.57 -10.70 28.92
C LYS A 65 1.78 -9.95 28.35
N TYR A 66 1.64 -9.34 27.17
CA TYR A 66 2.72 -8.56 26.57
C TYR A 66 3.06 -7.32 27.41
N MET A 67 2.04 -6.58 27.84
CA MET A 67 2.19 -5.36 28.64
C MET A 67 2.87 -5.62 29.99
N SER A 68 2.42 -6.66 30.70
CA SER A 68 3.01 -7.09 31.97
C SER A 68 4.49 -7.42 31.84
N SER A 69 4.92 -7.94 30.67
CA SER A 69 6.33 -8.26 30.41
C SER A 69 7.23 -7.04 30.14
N ARG A 70 6.64 -5.85 30.02
CA ARG A 70 7.28 -4.59 29.63
C ARG A 70 7.11 -3.47 30.67
N ASN A 71 6.46 -3.74 31.81
CA ASN A 71 6.11 -2.76 32.85
C ASN A 71 5.38 -1.53 32.27
N PHE A 72 4.46 -1.75 31.33
CA PHE A 72 3.54 -0.69 30.91
C PHE A 72 2.52 -0.40 32.03
N PRO A 73 1.97 0.83 32.11
CA PRO A 73 0.84 1.13 32.99
C PRO A 73 -0.37 0.24 32.70
N ASP A 74 -1.08 -0.21 33.73
CA ASP A 74 -2.20 -1.15 33.62
C ASP A 74 -3.43 -0.56 32.89
N ASP A 75 -3.53 0.77 32.81
CA ASP A 75 -4.63 1.52 32.19
C ASP A 75 -4.36 1.90 30.73
N ARG A 76 -3.21 1.51 30.18
CA ARG A 76 -2.79 1.89 28.83
C ARG A 76 -3.18 0.83 27.80
N GLU A 77 -3.63 1.26 26.63
CA GLU A 77 -3.79 0.39 25.47
C GLU A 77 -2.44 0.07 24.79
N LEU A 78 -2.24 -1.19 24.40
CA LEU A 78 -1.07 -1.60 23.61
C LEU A 78 -1.27 -1.23 22.14
N LYS A 79 -0.45 -0.32 21.61
CA LYS A 79 -0.46 0.01 20.18
C LYS A 79 0.58 -0.83 19.42
N GLY A 80 0.34 -1.16 18.16
CA GLY A 80 1.27 -1.93 17.32
C GLY A 80 2.67 -1.31 17.23
N LYS A 81 2.75 0.03 17.33
CA LYS A 81 4.04 0.76 17.37
C LYS A 81 4.89 0.42 18.59
N ASP A 82 4.26 0.08 19.72
CA ASP A 82 4.93 -0.28 20.97
C ASP A 82 5.61 -1.66 20.85
N ILE A 83 5.01 -2.56 20.07
CA ILE A 83 5.50 -3.92 19.83
C ILE A 83 6.69 -3.91 18.86
N LEU A 84 6.52 -3.25 17.70
CA LEU A 84 7.51 -3.27 16.60
C LEU A 84 8.61 -2.21 16.69
N ASN A 85 8.78 -1.57 17.84
CA ASN A 85 9.87 -0.61 18.04
C ASN A 85 11.25 -1.30 17.89
N LYS A 86 12.36 -0.55 17.72
CA LYS A 86 13.82 -0.89 17.60
C LYS A 86 14.30 -2.24 16.97
N ASN A 87 13.59 -3.35 17.08
CA ASN A 87 13.89 -4.71 16.63
C ASN A 87 13.10 -5.11 15.37
N PHE A 88 12.92 -4.21 14.40
CA PHE A 88 12.20 -4.51 13.14
C PHE A 88 12.95 -3.98 11.92
N ASN A 89 14.26 -4.23 11.87
CA ASN A 89 15.10 -3.77 10.76
C ASN A 89 14.98 -4.65 9.53
N TYR A 90 14.85 -5.97 9.73
CA TYR A 90 14.72 -6.98 8.68
C TYR A 90 13.38 -7.74 8.80
N GLY A 91 12.33 -7.03 9.21
CA GLY A 91 11.02 -7.62 9.50
C GLY A 91 11.08 -8.66 10.61
N ILE A 92 10.33 -9.76 10.44
CA ILE A 92 10.27 -10.90 11.36
C ILE A 92 11.67 -11.47 11.65
N ALA A 93 12.59 -11.50 10.68
CA ALA A 93 13.95 -12.00 10.87
C ALA A 93 14.72 -11.28 12.01
N SER A 94 14.33 -10.03 12.30
CA SER A 94 14.93 -9.23 13.36
C SER A 94 14.12 -9.17 14.66
N LEU A 95 12.95 -9.80 14.71
CA LEU A 95 12.13 -9.84 15.92
C LEU A 95 12.76 -10.72 16.99
N LYS A 96 12.58 -10.32 18.25
CA LYS A 96 12.97 -11.13 19.41
C LYS A 96 11.81 -12.03 19.81
N ASN A 97 12.12 -13.09 20.57
CA ASN A 97 11.17 -14.11 21.00
C ASN A 97 9.86 -13.56 21.58
N ARG A 98 9.91 -12.47 22.36
CA ARG A 98 8.71 -11.90 22.97
C ARG A 98 7.73 -11.32 21.94
N GLU A 99 8.23 -10.48 21.02
CA GLU A 99 7.41 -9.93 19.95
C GLU A 99 6.96 -11.03 18.99
N LEU A 100 7.84 -12.01 18.73
CA LEU A 100 7.54 -13.17 17.91
C LEU A 100 6.40 -14.02 18.49
N ASP A 101 6.44 -14.32 19.79
CA ASP A 101 5.40 -15.07 20.49
C ASP A 101 4.07 -14.30 20.51
N PHE A 102 4.10 -12.96 20.66
CA PHE A 102 2.90 -12.12 20.55
C PHE A 102 2.26 -12.24 19.18
N TYR A 103 3.03 -11.99 18.10
CA TYR A 103 2.50 -12.05 16.74
C TYR A 103 2.07 -13.45 16.35
N SER A 104 2.81 -14.49 16.74
CA SER A 104 2.36 -15.87 16.50
C SER A 104 1.00 -16.12 17.14
N SER A 105 0.82 -15.74 18.41
CA SER A 105 -0.45 -15.92 19.11
C SER A 105 -1.58 -15.09 18.49
N LEU A 106 -1.28 -13.88 18.01
CA LEU A 106 -2.24 -13.05 17.29
C LEU A 106 -2.70 -13.72 16.00
N PHE A 107 -1.79 -14.14 15.12
CA PHE A 107 -2.19 -14.78 13.87
C PHE A 107 -2.87 -16.14 14.09
N ASP A 108 -2.48 -16.89 15.12
CA ASP A 108 -3.21 -18.10 15.53
C ASP A 108 -4.65 -17.75 15.93
N LEU A 109 -4.85 -16.75 16.78
CA LEU A 109 -6.18 -16.26 17.18
C LEU A 109 -7.04 -15.89 15.96
N LEU A 110 -6.48 -15.13 15.02
CA LEU A 110 -7.20 -14.65 13.85
C LEU A 110 -7.58 -15.81 12.90
N LEU A 111 -6.64 -16.73 12.65
CA LEU A 111 -6.84 -17.88 11.77
C LEU A 111 -7.80 -18.91 12.37
N GLU A 112 -7.72 -19.18 13.68
CA GLU A 112 -8.61 -20.12 14.39
C GLU A 112 -10.06 -19.65 14.44
N ASN A 113 -10.28 -18.33 14.40
CA ASN A 113 -11.62 -17.73 14.48
C ASN A 113 -12.13 -17.21 13.14
N GLU A 114 -11.48 -17.59 12.03
CA GLU A 114 -11.89 -17.21 10.67
C GLU A 114 -12.11 -15.70 10.51
N VAL A 115 -11.19 -14.89 11.07
CA VAL A 115 -11.19 -13.44 10.87
C VAL A 115 -10.69 -13.18 9.44
N ASP A 116 -11.55 -12.61 8.60
CA ASP A 116 -11.15 -12.18 7.26
C ASP A 116 -10.51 -10.78 7.31
N ASN A 117 -9.65 -10.46 6.35
CA ASN A 117 -9.02 -9.15 6.25
C ASN A 117 -9.11 -8.56 4.82
N LEU A 118 -9.13 -7.24 4.77
CA LEU A 118 -8.85 -6.43 3.59
C LEU A 118 -7.73 -5.45 3.98
N LEU A 119 -6.53 -5.73 3.48
CA LEU A 119 -5.40 -4.83 3.56
C LEU A 119 -5.31 -4.03 2.27
N PHE A 120 -5.10 -2.72 2.35
CA PHE A 120 -4.82 -1.95 1.15
C PHE A 120 -3.79 -0.85 1.38
N SER A 121 -3.15 -0.47 0.27
CA SER A 121 -1.99 0.41 0.27
C SER A 121 -2.06 1.44 -0.86
N ILE A 122 -1.92 2.71 -0.51
CA ILE A 122 -1.90 3.85 -1.44
C ILE A 122 -0.62 4.66 -1.25
N ASN A 123 0.17 4.80 -2.30
CA ASN A 123 1.36 5.66 -2.27
C ASN A 123 0.95 7.14 -2.21
N LYS A 124 1.55 7.92 -1.30
CA LYS A 124 1.16 9.31 -1.06
C LYS A 124 1.53 10.22 -2.23
N MET A 125 2.63 9.97 -2.93
CA MET A 125 2.98 10.72 -4.15
C MET A 125 2.00 10.43 -5.30
N SER A 126 1.43 9.22 -5.33
CA SER A 126 0.35 8.85 -6.25
C SER A 126 -0.87 9.76 -6.11
N LEU A 127 -1.24 10.11 -4.87
CA LEU A 127 -2.35 11.04 -4.59
C LEU A 127 -2.03 12.46 -5.07
N VAL A 128 -0.79 12.94 -4.87
CA VAL A 128 -0.37 14.25 -5.40
C VAL A 128 -0.51 14.30 -6.93
N VAL A 129 -0.11 13.22 -7.62
CA VAL A 129 -0.30 13.09 -9.07
C VAL A 129 -1.78 13.05 -9.44
N ASP A 130 -2.64 12.47 -8.59
CA ASP A 130 -4.09 12.47 -8.81
C ASP A 130 -4.70 13.85 -8.73
N ASN A 131 -4.40 14.60 -7.67
CA ASN A 131 -4.88 15.96 -7.50
C ASN A 131 -4.35 16.88 -8.60
N ARG A 132 -3.15 16.63 -9.16
CA ARG A 132 -2.48 17.58 -10.04
C ARG A 132 -2.52 17.25 -11.53
N LEU A 133 -2.30 15.99 -11.90
CA LEU A 133 -1.99 15.60 -13.28
C LEU A 133 -2.99 14.60 -13.88
N THR A 134 -3.82 13.94 -13.09
CA THR A 134 -4.72 12.88 -13.59
C THR A 134 -5.71 13.36 -14.66
N SER A 135 -6.25 14.58 -14.56
CA SER A 135 -7.09 15.13 -15.62
C SER A 135 -6.36 15.23 -16.96
N TRP A 136 -5.10 15.70 -16.96
CA TRP A 136 -4.29 15.76 -18.17
C TRP A 136 -3.95 14.36 -18.69
N ILE A 137 -3.58 13.42 -17.81
CA ILE A 137 -3.26 12.03 -18.16
C ILE A 137 -4.45 11.36 -18.85
N LEU A 138 -5.66 11.51 -18.30
CA LEU A 138 -6.89 10.97 -18.88
C LEU A 138 -7.24 11.62 -20.22
N ASP A 139 -7.11 12.95 -20.34
CA ASP A 139 -7.39 13.68 -21.58
C ASP A 139 -6.49 13.22 -22.74
N ILE A 140 -5.20 12.93 -22.47
CA ILE A 140 -4.27 12.48 -23.51
C ILE A 140 -4.40 10.98 -23.82
N GLU A 141 -4.86 10.17 -22.86
CA GLU A 141 -5.24 8.77 -23.07
C GLU A 141 -6.44 8.66 -23.99
N GLU A 142 -7.50 9.43 -23.69
CA GLU A 142 -8.71 9.50 -24.49
C GLU A 142 -8.41 9.92 -25.94
N LYS A 143 -7.48 10.87 -26.12
CA LYS A 143 -7.02 11.34 -27.44
C LYS A 143 -5.95 10.45 -28.09
N ARG A 144 -5.65 9.28 -27.51
CA ARG A 144 -4.72 8.26 -28.06
C ARG A 144 -3.27 8.74 -28.22
N TYR A 145 -2.83 9.73 -27.44
CA TYR A 145 -1.41 10.12 -27.41
C TYR A 145 -0.55 9.13 -26.61
N ILE A 146 -1.18 8.36 -25.72
CA ILE A 146 -0.52 7.35 -24.90
C ILE A 146 -1.31 6.03 -24.92
N PRO A 147 -0.61 4.89 -24.75
CA PRO A 147 -1.25 3.59 -24.75
C PRO A 147 -1.81 3.21 -23.39
N SER A 148 -1.45 3.86 -22.28
CA SER A 148 -2.02 3.57 -20.97
C SER A 148 -1.92 4.76 -20.02
N ALA A 149 -3.05 5.16 -19.44
CA ALA A 149 -3.07 6.16 -18.38
C ALA A 149 -2.42 5.61 -17.10
N ARG A 150 -2.64 4.34 -16.77
CA ARG A 150 -2.05 3.69 -15.59
C ARG A 150 -0.53 3.63 -15.67
N THR A 151 0.02 3.22 -16.81
CA THR A 151 1.48 3.12 -17.01
C THR A 151 2.13 4.49 -16.99
N LEU A 152 1.48 5.51 -17.58
CA LEU A 152 2.00 6.88 -17.52
C LEU A 152 1.99 7.41 -16.09
N LYS A 153 0.86 7.28 -15.38
CA LYS A 153 0.75 7.68 -13.98
C LYS A 153 1.81 7.00 -13.12
N TYR A 154 1.94 5.67 -13.21
CA TYR A 154 2.96 4.92 -12.50
C TYR A 154 4.37 5.46 -12.76
N SER A 155 4.70 5.74 -14.03
CA SER A 155 6.02 6.24 -14.39
C SER A 155 6.30 7.63 -13.82
N PHE A 156 5.29 8.51 -13.76
CA PHE A 156 5.39 9.80 -13.09
C PHE A 156 5.59 9.65 -11.58
N VAL A 157 4.76 8.85 -10.91
CA VAL A 157 4.87 8.63 -9.46
C VAL A 157 6.24 8.05 -9.12
N LYS A 158 6.70 7.04 -9.85
CA LYS A 158 8.02 6.44 -9.68
C LYS A 158 9.15 7.45 -9.86
N TYR A 159 9.05 8.31 -10.87
CA TYR A 159 10.00 9.39 -11.07
C TYR A 159 10.00 10.41 -9.92
N LEU A 160 8.82 10.81 -9.43
CA LEU A 160 8.70 11.79 -8.35
C LEU A 160 9.24 11.23 -7.03
N GLU A 161 8.90 9.99 -6.71
CA GLU A 161 9.41 9.26 -5.54
C GLU A 161 10.92 9.12 -5.60
N ILE A 162 11.43 8.60 -6.71
CA ILE A 162 12.82 8.18 -6.78
C ILE A 162 13.70 9.34 -7.27
N GLU A 163 13.47 9.91 -8.45
CA GLU A 163 14.49 10.72 -9.13
C GLU A 163 14.31 12.24 -9.04
N ALA A 164 13.09 12.73 -8.80
CA ALA A 164 12.83 14.17 -8.81
C ALA A 164 13.65 14.92 -7.76
N SER A 165 14.18 16.08 -8.15
CA SER A 165 14.87 17.00 -7.24
C SER A 165 13.89 17.74 -6.34
N GLU A 166 14.41 18.34 -5.25
CA GLU A 166 13.67 19.23 -4.37
C GLU A 166 12.86 20.29 -5.13
N HIS A 167 13.46 20.94 -6.14
CA HIS A 167 12.78 21.97 -6.92
C HIS A 167 11.55 21.42 -7.68
N VAL A 168 11.65 20.22 -8.27
CA VAL A 168 10.52 19.58 -8.93
C VAL A 168 9.43 19.23 -7.93
N ILE A 169 9.82 18.73 -6.74
CA ILE A 169 8.87 18.46 -5.66
C ILE A 169 8.19 19.75 -5.18
N GLN A 170 8.92 20.84 -5.01
CA GLN A 170 8.33 22.14 -4.70
C GLN A 170 7.32 22.57 -5.77
N SER A 171 7.66 22.42 -7.05
CA SER A 171 6.79 22.82 -8.15
C SER A 171 5.45 22.07 -8.19
N ILE A 172 5.44 20.76 -7.93
CA ILE A 172 4.20 19.96 -8.01
C ILE A 172 3.23 20.27 -6.86
N PHE A 173 3.75 20.79 -5.73
CA PHE A 173 2.94 21.22 -4.57
C PHE A 173 2.60 22.71 -4.58
N ASP A 174 3.18 23.52 -5.47
CA ASP A 174 2.90 24.96 -5.50
C ASP A 174 1.51 25.22 -6.06
N SER A 175 0.62 25.78 -5.24
CA SER A 175 -0.75 26.14 -5.64
C SER A 175 -0.82 27.31 -6.62
N ASN A 176 0.25 28.10 -6.74
CA ASN A 176 0.33 29.24 -7.66
C ASN A 176 0.83 28.84 -9.05
N MET A 177 1.46 27.67 -9.20
CA MET A 177 1.96 27.20 -10.49
C MET A 177 0.86 26.57 -11.33
N GLY A 178 0.82 26.85 -12.63
CA GLY A 178 -0.06 26.11 -13.55
C GLY A 178 0.45 24.69 -13.78
N ASN A 179 -0.44 23.75 -14.13
CA ASN A 179 -0.04 22.39 -14.53
C ASN A 179 0.96 22.41 -15.70
N ARG A 180 0.86 23.41 -16.58
CA ARG A 180 1.82 23.60 -17.67
C ARG A 180 3.22 23.90 -17.18
N GLU A 181 3.35 24.71 -16.14
CA GLU A 181 4.64 25.08 -15.55
C GLU A 181 5.23 23.88 -14.80
N VAL A 182 4.41 23.20 -13.99
CA VAL A 182 4.80 21.96 -13.30
C VAL A 182 5.34 20.90 -14.28
N LEU A 183 4.58 20.60 -15.34
CA LEU A 183 5.03 19.63 -16.36
C LEU A 183 6.28 20.12 -17.12
N THR A 184 6.49 21.42 -17.24
CA THR A 184 7.70 21.99 -17.83
C THR A 184 8.92 21.76 -16.93
N GLU A 185 8.80 21.96 -15.62
CA GLU A 185 9.88 21.68 -14.67
C GLU A 185 10.21 20.18 -14.58
N ILE A 186 9.18 19.32 -14.55
CA ILE A 186 9.38 17.88 -14.66
C ILE A 186 10.12 17.51 -15.96
N GLN A 187 9.69 18.06 -17.10
CA GLN A 187 10.32 17.78 -18.38
C GLN A 187 11.79 18.23 -18.42
N LYS A 188 12.10 19.45 -17.95
CA LYS A 188 13.47 19.98 -17.90
C LYS A 188 14.37 19.07 -17.06
N HIS A 189 13.90 18.68 -15.88
CA HIS A 189 14.67 17.81 -14.99
C HIS A 189 14.85 16.40 -15.57
N MET A 190 13.82 15.80 -16.17
CA MET A 190 13.95 14.51 -16.87
C MET A 190 14.97 14.57 -18.02
N VAL A 191 15.01 15.66 -18.79
CA VAL A 191 16.02 15.85 -19.85
C VAL A 191 17.43 15.84 -19.26
N ALA A 192 17.67 16.61 -18.20
CA ALA A 192 18.95 16.64 -17.51
C ALA A 192 19.34 15.25 -16.95
N PHE A 193 18.38 14.55 -16.34
CA PHE A 193 18.58 13.19 -15.83
C PHE A 193 18.98 12.21 -16.95
N VAL A 194 18.27 12.24 -18.08
CA VAL A 194 18.58 11.38 -19.24
C VAL A 194 19.98 11.64 -19.74
N GLU A 195 20.37 12.91 -19.92
CA GLU A 195 21.70 13.25 -20.43
C GLU A 195 22.82 12.85 -19.47
N LYS A 196 22.62 13.05 -18.17
CA LYS A 196 23.57 12.64 -17.13
C LYS A 196 23.78 11.12 -17.13
N ASN A 197 22.70 10.35 -17.24
CA ASN A 197 22.74 8.90 -16.97
C ASN A 197 22.76 8.01 -18.21
N LYS A 198 22.66 8.57 -19.44
CA LYS A 198 22.52 7.79 -20.70
C LYS A 198 23.57 6.70 -20.97
N HIS A 199 24.73 6.79 -20.32
CA HIS A 199 25.84 5.83 -20.46
C HIS A 199 25.74 4.65 -19.48
N ILE A 200 24.85 4.70 -18.48
CA ILE A 200 24.70 3.66 -17.46
C ILE A 200 23.77 2.56 -18.00
N LYS A 201 24.35 1.42 -18.38
CA LYS A 201 23.62 0.27 -18.96
C LYS A 201 22.45 -0.21 -18.09
N ARG A 202 22.59 -0.22 -16.76
CA ARG A 202 21.51 -0.65 -15.83
C ARG A 202 20.24 0.20 -15.99
N MET A 203 20.38 1.48 -16.34
CA MET A 203 19.29 2.44 -16.43
C MET A 203 18.65 2.54 -17.82
N GLU A 204 19.10 1.75 -18.81
CA GLU A 204 18.68 1.87 -20.22
C GLU A 204 17.15 1.92 -20.39
N ARG A 205 16.41 1.01 -19.73
CA ARG A 205 14.94 0.98 -19.77
C ARG A 205 14.30 2.21 -19.12
N GLN A 206 14.85 2.68 -17.99
CA GLN A 206 14.38 3.89 -17.30
C GLN A 206 14.59 5.13 -18.16
N ILE A 207 15.78 5.26 -18.77
CA ILE A 207 16.11 6.36 -19.69
C ILE A 207 15.19 6.36 -20.89
N GLN A 208 14.90 5.18 -21.47
CA GLN A 208 13.98 5.08 -22.59
C GLN A 208 12.56 5.50 -22.19
N ASN A 209 12.07 5.06 -21.03
CA ASN A 209 10.78 5.48 -20.51
C ASN A 209 10.72 7.02 -20.31
N TYR A 210 11.73 7.64 -19.71
CA TYR A 210 11.76 9.10 -19.52
C TYR A 210 11.83 9.86 -20.84
N ARG A 211 12.56 9.36 -21.85
CA ARG A 211 12.54 9.95 -23.20
C ARG A 211 11.14 9.95 -23.81
N GLU A 212 10.37 8.89 -23.62
CA GLU A 212 8.99 8.85 -24.09
C GLU A 212 8.08 9.83 -23.33
N ILE A 213 8.21 9.92 -22.00
CA ILE A 213 7.46 10.92 -21.21
C ILE A 213 7.79 12.35 -21.67
N ILE A 214 9.07 12.67 -21.86
CA ILE A 214 9.51 13.98 -22.38
C ILE A 214 8.84 14.29 -23.72
N LYS A 215 8.78 13.31 -24.64
CA LYS A 215 8.12 13.47 -25.94
C LYS A 215 6.61 13.67 -25.79
N VAL A 216 5.95 12.91 -24.91
CA VAL A 216 4.51 13.05 -24.63
C VAL A 216 4.21 14.45 -24.13
N ILE A 217 4.88 14.93 -23.07
CA ILE A 217 4.69 16.29 -22.53
C ILE A 217 4.84 17.34 -23.64
N ARG A 218 5.87 17.22 -24.48
CA ARG A 218 6.11 18.14 -25.60
C ARG A 218 4.98 18.14 -26.61
N LYS A 219 4.54 16.96 -27.06
CA LYS A 219 3.49 16.80 -28.07
C LYS A 219 2.13 17.27 -27.56
N THR A 220 1.85 17.05 -26.28
CA THR A 220 0.55 17.36 -25.68
C THR A 220 0.54 18.71 -24.95
N LYS A 221 1.55 19.57 -25.13
CA LYS A 221 1.64 20.86 -24.43
C LYS A 221 0.38 21.73 -24.61
N HIS A 222 -0.19 21.69 -25.80
CA HIS A 222 -1.42 22.41 -26.17
C HIS A 222 -2.69 21.87 -25.49
N LEU A 223 -2.63 20.67 -24.90
CA LEU A 223 -3.73 20.02 -24.18
C LEU A 223 -3.64 20.22 -22.66
N ILE A 224 -2.54 20.79 -22.15
CA ILE A 224 -2.39 21.04 -20.73
C ILE A 224 -3.27 22.23 -20.36
N LYS A 225 -4.27 21.94 -19.52
CA LYS A 225 -5.14 22.91 -18.88
C LYS A 225 -4.60 23.21 -17.49
N ASP A 226 -4.54 24.49 -17.14
CA ASP A 226 -4.24 24.91 -15.78
C ASP A 226 -5.53 24.79 -14.97
N THR A 227 -5.55 23.81 -14.07
CA THR A 227 -6.63 23.60 -13.12
C THR A 227 -6.19 24.13 -11.76
N PRO A 228 -7.07 24.79 -10.98
CA PRO A 228 -6.74 25.15 -9.62
C PRO A 228 -6.27 23.93 -8.83
N PHE A 229 -5.15 24.08 -8.14
CA PHE A 229 -4.67 23.12 -7.16
C PHE A 229 -4.53 23.87 -5.85
N GLU A 230 -5.29 23.47 -4.84
CA GLU A 230 -5.18 24.06 -3.50
C GLU A 230 -4.15 23.29 -2.69
N GLU A 231 -4.39 21.99 -2.47
CA GLU A 231 -3.46 21.11 -1.79
C GLU A 231 -3.66 19.64 -2.21
N GLY A 232 -2.64 18.81 -1.96
CA GLY A 232 -2.75 17.36 -2.14
C GLY A 232 -3.54 16.75 -0.99
N SER A 233 -4.60 16.01 -1.31
CA SER A 233 -5.51 15.44 -0.31
C SER A 233 -5.77 13.96 -0.53
N PHE A 234 -6.15 13.26 0.54
CA PHE A 234 -6.46 11.84 0.47
C PHE A 234 -7.86 11.58 -0.13
N ASP A 235 -7.96 10.73 -1.15
CA ASP A 235 -9.24 10.34 -1.75
C ASP A 235 -9.81 9.09 -1.08
N TRP A 236 -10.60 9.29 -0.04
CA TRP A 236 -11.33 8.21 0.66
C TRP A 236 -12.33 7.45 -0.23
N ASN A 237 -12.69 7.98 -1.41
CA ASN A 237 -13.50 7.18 -2.35
C ASN A 237 -12.74 5.97 -2.89
N LYS A 238 -11.41 6.01 -2.93
CA LYS A 238 -10.58 4.85 -3.27
C LYS A 238 -10.76 3.74 -2.25
N VAL A 239 -10.72 4.09 -0.96
CA VAL A 239 -10.92 3.15 0.15
C VAL A 239 -12.31 2.52 0.07
N SER A 240 -13.35 3.34 -0.06
CA SER A 240 -14.69 2.80 -0.17
C SER A 240 -14.89 1.93 -1.41
N PHE A 241 -14.24 2.23 -2.53
CA PHE A 241 -14.26 1.36 -3.72
C PHE A 241 -13.58 0.01 -3.46
N ASP A 242 -12.47 0.01 -2.72
CA ASP A 242 -11.75 -1.20 -2.37
C ASP A 242 -12.57 -2.10 -1.44
N ILE A 243 -13.30 -1.51 -0.48
CA ILE A 243 -14.28 -2.23 0.34
C ILE A 243 -15.38 -2.84 -0.53
N ASP A 244 -15.94 -2.07 -1.48
CA ASP A 244 -17.00 -2.55 -2.37
C ASP A 244 -16.59 -3.80 -3.16
N LEU A 245 -15.36 -3.82 -3.68
CA LEU A 245 -14.80 -4.99 -4.36
C LEU A 245 -14.70 -6.21 -3.44
N TRP A 246 -14.16 -6.01 -2.25
CA TRP A 246 -13.95 -7.10 -1.30
C TRP A 246 -15.27 -7.69 -0.79
N ILE A 247 -16.22 -6.85 -0.35
CA ILE A 247 -17.53 -7.34 0.11
C ILE A 247 -18.33 -7.98 -1.03
N THR A 248 -18.14 -7.54 -2.28
CA THR A 248 -18.75 -8.17 -3.46
C THR A 248 -18.19 -9.59 -3.65
N GLU A 249 -16.87 -9.77 -3.59
CA GLU A 249 -16.24 -11.10 -3.65
C GLU A 249 -16.74 -12.00 -2.52
N MET A 250 -16.76 -11.51 -1.28
CA MET A 250 -17.21 -12.31 -0.15
C MET A 250 -18.70 -12.66 -0.24
N SER A 251 -19.53 -11.76 -0.76
CA SER A 251 -20.96 -12.01 -0.99
C SER A 251 -21.15 -13.11 -2.03
N LEU A 252 -20.39 -13.08 -3.13
CA LEU A 252 -20.42 -14.13 -4.16
C LEU A 252 -19.94 -15.49 -3.62
N ALA A 253 -19.04 -15.48 -2.65
CA ALA A 253 -18.58 -16.68 -1.94
C ALA A 253 -19.50 -17.13 -0.79
N ASN A 254 -20.62 -16.44 -0.54
CA ASN A 254 -21.52 -16.66 0.61
C ASN A 254 -20.84 -16.52 1.98
N LYS A 255 -19.77 -15.72 2.08
CA LYS A 255 -19.01 -15.44 3.32
C LYS A 255 -19.42 -14.13 4.00
N PHE A 256 -20.31 -13.36 3.38
CA PHE A 256 -20.68 -12.03 3.84
C PHE A 256 -22.18 -11.77 3.70
N ASN A 257 -22.78 -11.16 4.72
CA ASN A 257 -24.21 -10.82 4.72
C ASN A 257 -24.43 -9.32 4.90
N MET A 258 -24.54 -8.61 3.79
CA MET A 258 -24.73 -7.16 3.74
C MET A 258 -25.94 -6.64 4.55
N GLN A 259 -27.00 -7.44 4.72
CA GLN A 259 -28.19 -7.03 5.48
C GLN A 259 -27.98 -7.05 6.99
N SER A 260 -26.86 -7.58 7.46
CA SER A 260 -26.53 -7.77 8.86
C SER A 260 -25.06 -7.48 9.07
N THR A 261 -24.66 -6.24 8.77
CA THR A 261 -23.29 -5.76 8.93
C THR A 261 -23.27 -4.42 9.65
N GLU A 262 -22.31 -4.26 10.55
CA GLU A 262 -21.95 -2.98 11.16
C GLU A 262 -20.52 -2.61 10.76
N LEU A 263 -20.35 -1.42 10.19
CA LEU A 263 -19.04 -0.83 9.90
C LEU A 263 -18.65 0.13 11.02
N ILE A 264 -17.46 -0.07 11.59
CA ILE A 264 -16.93 0.67 12.74
C ILE A 264 -15.66 1.38 12.27
N LEU A 265 -15.74 2.71 12.22
CA LEU A 265 -14.67 3.59 11.75
C LEU A 265 -13.89 4.15 12.95
N ASP A 266 -12.56 4.02 12.93
CA ASP A 266 -11.68 4.68 13.92
C ASP A 266 -11.77 6.21 13.86
N GLU A 267 -11.22 6.86 14.90
CA GLU A 267 -11.17 8.32 15.01
C GLU A 267 -10.46 8.98 13.81
N GLY A 268 -11.15 9.90 13.13
CA GLY A 268 -10.59 10.66 12.01
C GLY A 268 -10.89 10.11 10.62
N ILE A 269 -11.49 8.92 10.51
CA ILE A 269 -11.97 8.38 9.24
C ILE A 269 -13.33 9.01 8.86
N PRO A 270 -13.47 9.67 7.70
CA PRO A 270 -14.71 10.33 7.32
C PRO A 270 -15.77 9.32 6.89
N VAL A 271 -16.99 9.45 7.43
CA VAL A 271 -18.13 8.56 7.09
C VAL A 271 -18.65 8.75 5.65
N GLY A 272 -18.53 9.96 5.08
CA GLY A 272 -19.18 10.36 3.83
C GLY A 272 -18.95 9.39 2.66
N PRO A 273 -17.69 9.06 2.33
CA PRO A 273 -17.32 8.10 1.29
C PRO A 273 -17.96 6.72 1.44
N PHE A 274 -18.20 6.24 2.67
CA PHE A 274 -18.73 4.89 2.94
C PHE A 274 -20.26 4.81 2.86
N LYS A 275 -20.98 5.94 2.92
CA LYS A 275 -22.45 5.95 2.81
C LYS A 275 -22.96 5.34 1.51
N LYS A 276 -22.16 5.40 0.43
CA LYS A 276 -22.51 4.79 -0.87
C LYS A 276 -22.56 3.26 -0.84
N LEU A 277 -21.89 2.63 0.12
CA LEU A 277 -21.89 1.18 0.30
C LEU A 277 -23.21 0.67 0.86
N LYS A 278 -24.02 1.52 1.52
CA LYS A 278 -25.34 1.18 2.06
C LYS A 278 -25.30 0.10 3.16
N PHE A 279 -24.27 0.10 4.00
CA PHE A 279 -24.29 -0.70 5.23
C PHE A 279 -25.49 -0.32 6.11
N PRO A 280 -26.16 -1.28 6.77
CA PRO A 280 -27.27 -1.00 7.68
C PRO A 280 -26.88 -0.09 8.86
N SER A 281 -25.64 -0.23 9.34
CA SER A 281 -25.09 0.52 10.47
C SER A 281 -23.66 0.94 10.14
N ILE A 282 -23.37 2.23 10.31
CA ILE A 282 -22.00 2.78 10.24
C ILE A 282 -21.80 3.63 11.50
N LYS A 283 -20.81 3.26 12.31
CA LYS A 283 -20.38 3.99 13.49
C LYS A 283 -19.11 4.78 13.17
N GLU A 284 -19.05 6.04 13.58
CA GLU A 284 -17.97 6.98 13.27
C GLU A 284 -17.33 7.52 14.54
N ASN A 285 -16.04 7.85 14.48
CA ASN A 285 -15.27 8.36 15.61
C ASN A 285 -15.34 7.45 16.84
N GLU A 286 -15.25 6.14 16.60
CA GLU A 286 -15.28 5.16 17.68
C GLU A 286 -13.90 5.05 18.33
N ASP A 287 -13.87 4.91 19.65
CA ASP A 287 -12.63 4.81 20.41
C ASP A 287 -12.16 3.35 20.48
N SER A 288 -10.92 3.10 20.05
CA SER A 288 -10.24 1.81 20.22
C SER A 288 -10.25 1.24 21.64
N THR A 289 -10.40 2.07 22.70
CA THR A 289 -10.54 1.58 24.09
C THR A 289 -11.79 0.73 24.32
N THR A 290 -12.86 0.96 23.54
CA THR A 290 -14.13 0.22 23.64
C THR A 290 -14.30 -0.84 22.56
N HIS A 291 -13.45 -0.86 21.52
CA HIS A 291 -13.54 -1.79 20.39
C HIS A 291 -12.23 -2.55 20.16
N VAL A 292 -12.18 -3.81 20.60
CA VAL A 292 -11.00 -4.67 20.39
C VAL A 292 -10.68 -4.87 18.90
N GLY A 293 -11.69 -4.89 18.03
CA GLY A 293 -11.48 -5.00 16.60
C GLY A 293 -10.61 -3.86 16.03
N LEU A 294 -10.81 -2.62 16.48
CA LEU A 294 -9.95 -1.48 16.09
C LEU A 294 -8.51 -1.68 16.55
N ARG A 295 -8.30 -2.19 17.78
CA ARG A 295 -6.96 -2.48 18.33
C ARG A 295 -6.22 -3.55 17.54
N ILE A 296 -6.94 -4.58 17.09
CA ILE A 296 -6.39 -5.62 16.21
C ILE A 296 -5.99 -5.00 14.87
N SER A 297 -6.86 -4.17 14.27
CA SER A 297 -6.56 -3.45 13.02
C SER A 297 -5.30 -2.57 13.16
N ASP A 298 -5.13 -1.79 14.24
CA ASP A 298 -3.90 -0.99 14.50
C ASP A 298 -2.65 -1.86 14.42
N VAL A 299 -2.67 -3.00 15.11
CA VAL A 299 -1.52 -3.92 15.15
C VAL A 299 -1.21 -4.50 13.76
N LEU A 300 -2.23 -4.84 12.97
CA LEU A 300 -2.10 -5.38 11.61
C LEU A 300 -1.63 -4.33 10.60
N VAL A 301 -2.16 -3.11 10.67
CA VAL A 301 -1.71 -1.99 9.84
C VAL A 301 -0.27 -1.62 10.16
N VAL A 302 0.09 -1.59 11.45
CA VAL A 302 1.45 -1.22 11.86
C VAL A 302 2.48 -2.24 11.38
N ILE A 303 2.20 -3.55 11.46
CA ILE A 303 3.13 -4.58 10.96
C ILE A 303 3.26 -4.58 9.45
N SER A 304 2.15 -4.54 8.72
CA SER A 304 2.15 -4.52 7.25
C SER A 304 2.83 -3.24 6.72
N GLY A 305 2.47 -2.08 7.25
CA GLY A 305 3.08 -0.80 6.87
C GLY A 305 4.57 -0.70 7.19
N LYS A 306 5.03 -1.25 8.33
CA LYS A 306 6.48 -1.33 8.62
C LYS A 306 7.20 -2.28 7.66
N TYR A 307 6.57 -3.39 7.30
CA TYR A 307 7.11 -4.33 6.32
C TYR A 307 7.34 -3.66 4.97
N MET A 308 6.29 -3.05 4.41
CA MET A 308 6.34 -2.33 3.14
C MET A 308 7.45 -1.26 3.16
N SER A 309 7.49 -0.44 4.21
CA SER A 309 8.50 0.62 4.34
C SER A 309 9.94 0.09 4.43
N LYS A 310 10.18 -0.95 5.23
CA LYS A 310 11.53 -1.50 5.43
C LYS A 310 12.04 -2.23 4.19
N LEU A 311 11.19 -3.04 3.56
CA LEU A 311 11.49 -3.71 2.30
C LEU A 311 11.81 -2.70 1.20
N ALA A 312 10.99 -1.65 1.05
CA ALA A 312 11.20 -0.62 0.05
C ALA A 312 12.53 0.11 0.26
N ASN A 313 12.82 0.53 1.50
CA ASN A 313 14.08 1.23 1.83
C ASN A 313 15.31 0.39 1.52
N ASP A 314 15.30 -0.90 1.87
CA ASP A 314 16.44 -1.79 1.62
C ASP A 314 16.58 -2.19 0.13
N HIS A 315 15.51 -2.04 -0.66
CA HIS A 315 15.54 -2.29 -2.10
C HIS A 315 15.90 -1.05 -2.94
N ARG A 316 15.78 0.15 -2.38
CA ARG A 316 16.13 1.40 -3.08
C ARG A 316 17.60 1.40 -3.49
N TYR A 317 17.84 1.69 -4.76
CA TYR A 317 19.20 1.76 -5.29
C TYR A 317 19.92 3.02 -4.82
N ASN A 318 21.25 2.97 -4.76
CA ASN A 318 22.06 4.12 -4.38
C ASN A 318 22.21 5.09 -5.56
N LYS A 319 21.63 6.29 -5.46
CA LYS A 319 21.74 7.35 -6.48
C LYS A 319 23.16 7.83 -6.74
N ASN A 320 24.05 7.69 -5.76
CA ASN A 320 25.46 8.05 -5.91
C ASN A 320 26.27 6.98 -6.65
N ASN A 321 25.76 5.74 -6.72
CA ASN A 321 26.36 4.63 -7.46
C ASN A 321 25.29 3.93 -8.32
N PRO A 322 24.69 4.66 -9.28
CA PRO A 322 23.53 4.21 -10.03
C PRO A 322 23.81 3.01 -10.94
N GLU A 323 25.05 2.63 -11.19
CA GLU A 323 25.45 1.44 -11.94
C GLU A 323 25.32 0.14 -11.13
N ILE A 324 25.36 0.22 -9.81
CA ILE A 324 25.31 -0.94 -8.91
C ILE A 324 23.86 -1.39 -8.73
N LYS A 325 23.61 -2.68 -8.95
CA LYS A 325 22.30 -3.28 -8.64
C LYS A 325 22.14 -3.42 -7.13
N LYS A 326 20.99 -3.02 -6.61
CA LYS A 326 20.61 -3.28 -5.21
C LYS A 326 19.80 -4.59 -5.12
N ARG A 327 20.05 -5.32 -4.04
CA ARG A 327 19.31 -6.50 -3.59
C ARG A 327 18.95 -6.30 -2.13
N LEU A 328 17.97 -7.07 -1.65
CA LEU A 328 17.76 -7.16 -0.20
C LEU A 328 19.00 -7.78 0.45
N PRO A 329 19.41 -7.26 1.62
CA PRO A 329 20.45 -7.89 2.45
C PRO A 329 20.11 -9.36 2.80
N ASN A 330 21.15 -10.17 3.01
CA ASN A 330 21.00 -11.56 3.46
C ASN A 330 20.21 -11.68 4.77
N ASP A 331 20.28 -10.67 5.65
CA ASP A 331 19.62 -10.64 6.95
C ASP A 331 18.10 -10.79 6.87
N TRP A 332 17.46 -10.40 5.75
CA TRP A 332 16.04 -10.63 5.50
C TRP A 332 15.66 -12.11 5.39
N PHE A 333 16.65 -12.99 5.15
CA PHE A 333 16.47 -14.41 4.91
C PHE A 333 17.13 -15.28 5.98
N GLN A 334 17.78 -14.67 6.98
CA GLN A 334 18.32 -15.39 8.13
C GLN A 334 17.20 -15.61 9.16
N LEU A 335 16.38 -16.63 8.91
CA LEU A 335 15.26 -16.99 9.79
C LEU A 335 15.62 -18.16 10.69
N ASP A 336 15.10 -18.14 11.91
CA ASP A 336 14.86 -19.38 12.67
C ASP A 336 13.49 -20.01 12.31
N GLU A 337 13.23 -21.20 12.83
CA GLU A 337 12.01 -21.95 12.56
C GLU A 337 10.74 -21.22 13.01
N LYS A 338 10.76 -20.55 14.17
CA LYS A 338 9.60 -19.81 14.68
C LYS A 338 9.29 -18.59 13.81
N GLN A 339 10.33 -17.89 13.36
CA GLN A 339 10.23 -16.76 12.45
C GLN A 339 9.67 -17.19 11.09
N PHE A 340 10.15 -18.31 10.56
CA PHE A 340 9.62 -18.93 9.34
C PHE A 340 8.14 -19.28 9.48
N ASP A 341 7.75 -19.95 10.56
CA ASP A 341 6.35 -20.34 10.81
C ASP A 341 5.43 -19.12 10.94
N LEU A 342 5.88 -18.06 11.61
CA LEU A 342 5.12 -16.82 11.69
C LEU A 342 4.88 -16.22 10.30
N LEU A 343 5.89 -16.21 9.43
CA LEU A 343 5.73 -15.69 8.07
C LEU A 343 4.73 -16.51 7.24
N LYS A 344 4.67 -17.83 7.45
CA LYS A 344 3.63 -18.69 6.85
C LYS A 344 2.24 -18.33 7.35
N LYS A 345 2.08 -18.09 8.65
CA LYS A 345 0.80 -17.64 9.24
C LYS A 345 0.38 -16.28 8.69
N MET A 346 1.32 -15.32 8.62
CA MET A 346 1.08 -14.01 8.03
C MET A 346 0.64 -14.11 6.57
N ASN A 347 1.31 -14.93 5.76
CA ASN A 347 0.92 -15.15 4.37
C ASN A 347 -0.47 -15.76 4.25
N LYS A 348 -0.79 -16.77 5.08
CA LYS A 348 -2.12 -17.39 5.08
C LYS A 348 -3.22 -16.38 5.45
N TYR A 349 -2.92 -15.48 6.38
CA TYR A 349 -3.87 -14.47 6.84
C TYR A 349 -4.04 -13.32 5.82
N PHE A 350 -2.95 -12.63 5.46
CA PHE A 350 -3.02 -11.45 4.58
C PHE A 350 -3.28 -11.80 3.11
N PHE A 351 -2.85 -12.98 2.66
CA PHE A 351 -2.84 -13.36 1.25
C PHE A 351 -3.43 -14.77 1.01
N PRO A 352 -4.63 -15.06 1.53
CA PRO A 352 -5.28 -16.34 1.33
C PRO A 352 -5.48 -16.62 -0.17
N ASN A 353 -5.41 -17.90 -0.55
CA ASN A 353 -5.48 -18.30 -1.97
C ASN A 353 -6.90 -18.19 -2.55
N ASP A 354 -7.93 -18.01 -1.71
CA ASP A 354 -9.34 -17.98 -2.07
C ASP A 354 -9.97 -16.58 -1.99
N SER A 355 -9.16 -15.52 -1.85
CA SER A 355 -9.63 -14.13 -1.96
C SER A 355 -8.66 -13.30 -2.83
N ILE A 356 -9.20 -12.71 -3.89
CA ILE A 356 -8.47 -11.83 -4.81
C ILE A 356 -8.38 -10.42 -4.23
N TYR A 357 -9.41 -9.98 -3.50
CA TYR A 357 -9.55 -8.60 -3.04
C TYR A 357 -9.20 -8.42 -1.55
N CYS A 358 -8.64 -9.43 -0.87
CA CYS A 358 -8.06 -9.29 0.48
C CYS A 358 -6.83 -8.37 0.52
N PHE A 359 -6.18 -8.13 -0.62
CA PHE A 359 -5.06 -7.21 -0.75
C PHE A 359 -5.17 -6.32 -1.99
N ILE A 360 -5.44 -5.03 -1.77
CA ILE A 360 -5.64 -4.07 -2.87
C ILE A 360 -4.54 -3.00 -2.86
N VAL A 361 -4.02 -2.67 -4.04
CA VAL A 361 -2.89 -1.74 -4.21
C VAL A 361 -3.24 -0.60 -5.15
N ASP A 362 -2.57 0.55 -4.99
CA ASP A 362 -2.70 1.67 -5.92
C ASP A 362 -1.92 1.50 -7.23
N THR A 363 -2.13 2.42 -8.18
CA THR A 363 -1.42 2.45 -9.46
C THR A 363 0.10 2.35 -9.27
N TYR A 364 0.65 2.98 -8.22
CA TYR A 364 2.01 2.71 -7.76
C TYR A 364 2.02 1.64 -6.66
N PHE A 365 2.40 0.41 -7.05
CA PHE A 365 2.25 -0.79 -6.22
C PHE A 365 3.56 -1.41 -5.72
N ASP A 366 4.72 -0.81 -6.02
CA ASP A 366 6.03 -1.43 -5.79
C ASP A 366 6.22 -1.94 -4.35
N ASP A 367 6.02 -1.07 -3.36
CA ASP A 367 6.25 -1.38 -1.94
C ASP A 367 5.30 -2.49 -1.43
N ALA A 368 4.04 -2.42 -1.85
CA ALA A 368 2.99 -3.36 -1.49
C ALA A 368 3.22 -4.74 -2.13
N LEU A 369 3.57 -4.77 -3.42
CA LEU A 369 3.90 -6.00 -4.14
C LEU A 369 5.18 -6.65 -3.61
N GLN A 370 6.14 -5.84 -3.16
CA GLN A 370 7.35 -6.34 -2.54
C GLN A 370 7.05 -7.09 -1.23
N PHE A 371 6.15 -6.54 -0.41
CA PHE A 371 5.64 -7.19 0.80
C PHE A 371 4.92 -8.51 0.49
N GLU A 372 3.97 -8.50 -0.44
CA GLU A 372 3.26 -9.71 -0.87
C GLU A 372 4.23 -10.78 -1.37
N THR A 373 5.13 -10.40 -2.28
CA THR A 373 6.07 -11.35 -2.87
C THR A 373 7.02 -11.94 -1.83
N TYR A 374 7.42 -11.17 -0.83
CA TYR A 374 8.31 -11.65 0.24
C TYR A 374 7.63 -12.70 1.11
N LEU A 375 6.38 -12.45 1.55
CA LEU A 375 5.62 -13.42 2.32
C LEU A 375 5.30 -14.69 1.51
N ARG A 376 4.89 -14.54 0.25
CA ARG A 376 4.61 -15.68 -0.64
C ARG A 376 5.86 -16.49 -0.96
N TYR A 377 7.00 -15.85 -1.18
CA TYR A 377 8.27 -16.53 -1.45
C TYR A 377 8.67 -17.45 -0.30
N ILE A 378 8.66 -16.94 0.94
CA ILE A 378 9.04 -17.73 2.12
C ILE A 378 8.02 -18.83 2.36
N SER A 379 6.73 -18.53 2.17
CA SER A 379 5.65 -19.49 2.41
C SER A 379 5.54 -20.58 1.34
N ALA A 380 6.23 -20.44 0.21
CA ALA A 380 6.30 -21.47 -0.83
C ALA A 380 7.10 -22.70 -0.40
N TYR A 381 7.96 -22.58 0.63
CA TYR A 381 8.71 -23.71 1.17
C TYR A 381 7.81 -24.55 2.11
N GLU A 382 7.85 -25.86 1.94
CA GLU A 382 7.04 -26.79 2.73
C GLU A 382 7.44 -26.77 4.21
N SER A 383 8.75 -26.86 4.48
CA SER A 383 9.33 -26.91 5.82
C SER A 383 10.47 -25.90 5.99
N PHE A 384 10.78 -25.55 7.25
CA PHE A 384 11.96 -24.74 7.56
C PHE A 384 13.27 -25.43 7.13
N HIS A 385 13.32 -26.75 7.19
CA HIS A 385 14.47 -27.51 6.73
C HIS A 385 14.73 -27.31 5.23
N ASP A 386 13.68 -27.30 4.40
CA ASP A 386 13.82 -27.08 2.96
C ASP A 386 14.13 -25.63 2.61
N TYR A 387 13.58 -24.68 3.37
CA TYR A 387 13.98 -23.28 3.32
C TYR A 387 15.47 -23.13 3.59
N ASN A 388 15.95 -23.64 4.73
CA ASN A 388 17.33 -23.47 5.18
C ASN A 388 18.37 -24.13 4.25
N LYS A 389 17.99 -25.17 3.47
CA LYS A 389 18.87 -25.74 2.42
C LYS A 389 19.22 -24.74 1.32
N GLN A 390 18.42 -23.69 1.10
CA GLN A 390 18.62 -22.69 0.06
C GLN A 390 19.14 -21.34 0.60
N ILE A 391 19.69 -21.32 1.83
CA ILE A 391 20.06 -20.09 2.54
C ILE A 391 20.92 -19.11 1.71
N GLU A 392 21.86 -19.64 0.91
CA GLU A 392 22.77 -18.84 0.07
C GLU A 392 22.11 -18.32 -1.23
N LYS A 393 20.96 -18.86 -1.63
CA LYS A 393 20.28 -18.53 -2.89
C LYS A 393 19.11 -17.57 -2.71
N HIS A 394 18.61 -17.41 -1.48
CA HIS A 394 17.36 -16.69 -1.24
C HIS A 394 17.35 -15.27 -1.80
N VAL A 395 18.47 -14.54 -1.73
CA VAL A 395 18.55 -13.18 -2.26
C VAL A 395 18.25 -13.10 -3.76
N GLU A 396 18.87 -13.97 -4.57
CA GLU A 396 18.68 -13.94 -6.02
C GLU A 396 17.36 -14.63 -6.43
N GLU A 397 16.96 -15.71 -5.76
CA GLU A 397 15.67 -16.38 -6.01
C GLU A 397 14.50 -15.45 -5.72
N TYR A 398 14.50 -14.78 -4.56
CA TYR A 398 13.51 -13.77 -4.22
C TYR A 398 13.49 -12.63 -5.24
N PHE A 399 14.65 -12.13 -5.67
CA PHE A 399 14.72 -11.06 -6.66
C PHE A 399 14.06 -11.48 -7.99
N ASN A 400 14.28 -12.72 -8.42
CA ASN A 400 13.65 -13.27 -9.63
C ASN A 400 12.13 -13.43 -9.45
N CYS A 401 11.67 -13.88 -8.29
CA CYS A 401 10.25 -13.94 -7.95
C CYS A 401 9.60 -12.54 -8.00
N LEU A 402 10.25 -11.52 -7.42
CA LEU A 402 9.77 -10.14 -7.44
C LEU A 402 9.70 -9.57 -8.86
N ALA A 403 10.73 -9.80 -9.68
CA ALA A 403 10.73 -9.36 -11.07
C ALA A 403 9.56 -10.00 -11.86
N ASN A 404 9.30 -11.29 -11.65
CA ASN A 404 8.17 -11.99 -12.26
C ASN A 404 6.82 -11.44 -11.77
N ALA A 405 6.66 -11.25 -10.46
CA ALA A 405 5.45 -10.68 -9.88
C ALA A 405 5.14 -9.28 -10.44
N MET A 406 6.17 -8.42 -10.58
CA MET A 406 6.02 -7.09 -11.20
C MET A 406 5.55 -7.18 -12.65
N MET A 407 6.13 -8.08 -13.46
CA MET A 407 5.69 -8.26 -14.85
C MET A 407 4.24 -8.75 -14.95
N LEU A 408 3.84 -9.71 -14.10
CA LEU A 408 2.47 -10.20 -14.07
C LEU A 408 1.48 -9.08 -13.72
N LYS A 409 1.82 -8.24 -12.73
CA LYS A 409 0.97 -7.09 -12.35
C LYS A 409 0.80 -6.10 -13.50
N TRP A 410 1.86 -5.85 -14.28
CA TRP A 410 1.78 -5.03 -15.49
C TRP A 410 0.87 -5.64 -16.56
N ASN A 411 1.03 -6.93 -16.84
CA ASN A 411 0.18 -7.63 -17.80
C ASN A 411 -1.29 -7.56 -17.38
N THR A 412 -1.59 -7.70 -16.09
CA THR A 412 -2.95 -7.53 -15.57
C THR A 412 -3.46 -6.10 -15.76
N ALA A 413 -2.64 -5.09 -15.43
CA ALA A 413 -3.02 -3.68 -15.59
C ALA A 413 -3.33 -3.32 -17.06
N GLU A 414 -2.48 -3.76 -17.99
CA GLU A 414 -2.67 -3.56 -19.43
C GLU A 414 -3.91 -4.30 -19.94
N SER A 415 -4.10 -5.56 -19.56
CA SER A 415 -5.27 -6.34 -19.95
C SER A 415 -6.58 -5.69 -19.46
N ASN A 416 -6.57 -5.18 -18.23
CA ASN A 416 -7.71 -4.49 -17.65
C ASN A 416 -8.00 -3.18 -18.41
N GLU A 417 -6.98 -2.38 -18.72
CA GLU A 417 -7.17 -1.12 -19.46
C GLU A 417 -7.63 -1.35 -20.92
N ILE A 418 -7.14 -2.40 -21.59
CA ILE A 418 -7.67 -2.83 -22.89
C ILE A 418 -9.16 -3.20 -22.79
N SER A 419 -9.53 -3.98 -21.76
CA SER A 419 -10.92 -4.38 -21.53
C SER A 419 -11.83 -3.18 -21.29
N VAL A 420 -11.35 -2.21 -20.51
CA VAL A 420 -12.05 -0.95 -20.25
C VAL A 420 -12.27 -0.19 -21.55
N ARG A 421 -11.23 0.00 -22.36
CA ARG A 421 -11.35 0.69 -23.65
C ARG A 421 -12.30 0.01 -24.59
N SER A 422 -12.28 -1.31 -24.64
CA SER A 422 -13.18 -2.08 -25.49
C SER A 422 -14.65 -1.89 -25.08
N LYS A 423 -14.93 -1.74 -23.78
CA LYS A 423 -16.30 -1.63 -23.25
C LYS A 423 -16.81 -0.19 -23.15
N TYR A 424 -15.95 0.75 -22.79
CA TYR A 424 -16.32 2.14 -22.45
C TYR A 424 -15.65 3.18 -23.37
N GLY A 425 -14.82 2.75 -24.31
CA GLY A 425 -14.08 3.62 -25.24
C GLY A 425 -12.76 4.16 -24.68
N ASN A 426 -12.78 4.65 -23.44
CA ASN A 426 -11.63 5.22 -22.72
C ASN A 426 -11.73 5.00 -21.20
N MET A 427 -10.66 5.32 -20.48
CA MET A 427 -10.60 5.15 -19.01
C MET A 427 -11.57 6.06 -18.27
N ASN A 428 -11.70 7.33 -18.71
CA ASN A 428 -12.55 8.32 -18.06
C ASN A 428 -14.04 7.91 -18.06
N ALA A 429 -14.52 7.33 -19.16
CA ALA A 429 -15.87 6.79 -19.28
C ALA A 429 -16.11 5.61 -18.32
N GLY A 430 -15.13 4.71 -18.17
CA GLY A 430 -15.23 3.60 -17.22
C GLY A 430 -15.21 4.03 -15.74
N ILE A 431 -14.44 5.07 -15.41
CA ILE A 431 -14.44 5.69 -14.07
C ILE A 431 -15.81 6.32 -13.79
N LYS A 432 -16.35 7.11 -14.75
CA LYS A 432 -17.69 7.72 -14.62
C LYS A 432 -18.82 6.68 -14.50
N ALA A 433 -18.64 5.50 -15.09
CA ALA A 433 -19.57 4.39 -14.95
C ALA A 433 -19.49 3.69 -13.58
N GLY A 434 -18.52 4.03 -12.72
CA GLY A 434 -18.34 3.42 -11.40
C GLY A 434 -17.75 2.01 -11.44
N ILE A 435 -17.24 1.56 -12.58
CA ILE A 435 -16.70 0.20 -12.77
C ILE A 435 -15.19 0.15 -12.53
N ILE A 436 -14.54 1.32 -12.49
CA ILE A 436 -13.11 1.47 -12.31
C ILE A 436 -12.88 2.47 -11.18
N ARG A 437 -12.01 2.11 -10.23
CA ARG A 437 -11.48 3.06 -9.25
C ARG A 437 -10.83 4.25 -9.96
N SER A 438 -10.96 5.44 -9.38
CA SER A 438 -10.19 6.62 -9.78
C SER A 438 -8.70 6.24 -9.84
N ILE A 439 -8.09 6.42 -11.02
CA ILE A 439 -6.69 6.00 -11.22
C ILE A 439 -5.71 6.94 -10.60
#